data_AF-A0A4R6TAM8-F1
#
_entry.id   AF-A0A4R6TAM8-F1
#
_cell.length_a   1.000
_cell.length_b   1.000
_cell.length_c   1.000
_cell.angle_alpha   90.00
_cell.angle_beta   90.00
_cell.angle_gamma   90.00
#
_symmetry.space_group_name_H-M   'P 1'
#
loop_
_entity.id
_entity.type
_entity.pdbx_description
1 polymer ?
#
loop_
_entity_poly.entity_id
_entity_poly.type
_entity_poly.pdbx_seq_one_letter_code
_entity_poly.pdbx_strand_id
1 'polypeptide(L)'
;MKKSIILLIILVSQILISCNPKPDIDKILKDQETKERIFKSIAEDHEYMTEFIKTMHNNEHAMQMMMHNDMMMNNMMGNKNIMHQIMNDSIKIRNMLQIMHQKGIISNECLQSCMKNMSTKKISDDKK
;
A
#
# COMPACT_ATOMS: atom_id res chain seq x y z
N MET A 1 -25.19 -18.69 59.16
CA MET A 1 -25.91 -18.30 57.92
C MET A 1 -25.32 -17.08 57.24
N LYS A 2 -25.34 -15.87 57.83
CA LYS A 2 -24.81 -14.64 57.19
C LYS A 2 -23.34 -14.75 56.75
N LYS A 3 -22.47 -15.34 57.57
CA LYS A 3 -21.04 -15.56 57.23
C LYS A 3 -20.83 -16.55 56.07
N SER A 4 -21.61 -17.62 56.01
CA SER A 4 -21.57 -18.58 54.89
C SER A 4 -22.06 -17.96 53.58
N ILE A 5 -23.09 -17.10 53.63
CA ILE A 5 -23.60 -16.39 52.45
C ILE A 5 -22.54 -15.44 51.88
N ILE A 6 -21.85 -14.68 52.75
CA ILE A 6 -20.77 -13.78 52.34
C ILE A 6 -19.62 -14.55 51.69
N LEU A 7 -19.25 -15.71 52.23
CA LEU A 7 -18.18 -16.55 51.70
C LEU A 7 -18.52 -17.12 50.32
N LEU A 8 -19.79 -17.47 50.10
CA LEU A 8 -20.31 -17.99 48.84
C LEU A 8 -20.33 -16.90 47.74
N ILE A 9 -20.67 -15.65 48.11
CA ILE A 9 -20.64 -14.50 47.20
C ILE A 9 -19.21 -14.19 46.73
N ILE A 10 -18.22 -14.22 47.64
CA ILE A 10 -16.81 -13.99 47.30
C ILE A 10 -16.29 -15.07 46.35
N LEU A 11 -16.67 -16.34 46.58
CA LEU A 11 -16.27 -17.45 45.72
C LEU A 11 -16.85 -17.32 44.31
N VAL A 12 -18.12 -16.91 44.19
CA VAL A 12 -18.77 -16.69 42.88
C VAL A 12 -18.17 -15.51 42.13
N SER A 13 -17.76 -14.44 42.84
CA SER A 13 -17.13 -13.27 42.20
C SER A 13 -15.78 -13.60 41.55
N GLN A 14 -15.02 -14.54 42.13
CA GLN A 14 -13.73 -14.97 41.59
C GLN A 14 -13.89 -15.73 40.26
N ILE A 15 -15.00 -16.46 40.07
CA ILE A 15 -15.28 -17.23 38.86
C ILE A 15 -15.62 -16.30 37.68
N LEU A 16 -16.32 -15.18 37.95
CA LEU A 16 -16.75 -14.22 36.92
C LEU A 16 -15.58 -13.43 36.29
N ILE A 17 -14.48 -13.22 37.02
CA ILE A 17 -13.30 -12.49 36.52
C ILE A 17 -12.49 -13.35 35.52
N SER A 18 -12.62 -14.67 35.56
CA SER A 18 -11.89 -15.59 34.67
C SER A 18 -12.49 -15.71 33.25
N CYS A 19 -13.66 -15.12 33.00
CA CYS A 19 -14.35 -15.22 31.73
C CYS A 19 -14.09 -13.98 30.85
N ASN A 20 -12.87 -13.85 30.32
CA ASN A 20 -12.60 -13.00 29.16
C ASN A 20 -12.54 -13.91 27.92
N PRO A 21 -13.68 -14.18 27.26
CA PRO A 21 -13.65 -14.96 26.03
C PRO A 21 -12.71 -14.28 25.04
N LYS A 22 -11.82 -15.06 24.42
CA LYS A 22 -10.97 -14.55 23.33
C LYS A 22 -11.90 -13.92 22.29
N PRO A 23 -11.59 -12.69 21.84
CA PRO A 23 -12.44 -12.03 20.86
C PRO A 23 -12.58 -12.92 19.64
N ASP A 24 -13.82 -13.14 19.23
CA ASP A 24 -14.12 -13.82 17.97
C ASP A 24 -13.75 -12.90 16.82
N ILE A 25 -12.55 -13.12 16.27
CA ILE A 25 -11.98 -12.29 15.21
C ILE A 25 -12.86 -12.33 13.96
N ASP A 26 -13.49 -13.46 13.65
CA ASP A 26 -14.37 -13.56 12.49
C ASP A 26 -15.61 -12.69 12.65
N LYS A 27 -16.17 -12.63 13.87
CA LYS A 27 -17.28 -11.74 14.18
C LYS A 27 -16.87 -10.26 14.10
N ILE A 28 -15.67 -9.93 14.57
CA ILE A 28 -15.09 -8.57 14.51
C ILE A 28 -14.84 -8.13 13.07
N LEU A 29 -14.32 -9.02 12.21
CA LEU A 29 -14.00 -8.69 10.82
C LEU A 29 -15.24 -8.62 9.91
N LYS A 30 -16.32 -9.33 10.26
CA LYS A 30 -17.60 -9.31 9.52
C LYS A 30 -18.51 -8.16 9.92
N ASP A 31 -18.32 -7.58 11.11
CA ASP A 31 -19.05 -6.41 11.54
C ASP A 31 -18.64 -5.16 10.73
N GLN A 32 -19.61 -4.47 10.15
CA GLN A 32 -19.35 -3.35 9.23
C GLN A 32 -18.73 -2.15 9.96
N GLU A 33 -19.24 -1.79 11.13
CA GLU A 33 -18.73 -0.66 11.92
C GLU A 33 -17.29 -0.91 12.36
N THR A 34 -17.01 -2.12 12.85
CA THR A 34 -15.67 -2.50 13.30
C THR A 34 -14.69 -2.58 12.15
N LYS A 35 -15.10 -3.13 10.99
CA LYS A 35 -14.28 -3.16 9.78
C LYS A 35 -13.91 -1.75 9.30
N GLU A 36 -14.86 -0.82 9.27
CA GLU A 36 -14.60 0.59 8.91
C GLU A 36 -13.64 1.25 9.89
N ARG A 37 -13.82 1.02 11.20
CA ARG A 37 -12.92 1.52 12.23
C ARG A 37 -11.50 0.99 12.08
N ILE A 38 -11.34 -0.30 11.80
CA ILE A 38 -10.02 -0.92 11.57
C ILE A 38 -9.33 -0.27 10.37
N PHE A 39 -10.02 -0.16 9.23
CA PHE A 39 -9.43 0.47 8.05
C PHE A 39 -9.09 1.95 8.28
N LYS A 40 -9.95 2.69 8.97
CA LYS A 40 -9.70 4.08 9.33
C LYS A 40 -8.47 4.21 10.23
N SER A 41 -8.36 3.37 11.26
CA SER A 41 -7.18 3.36 12.14
C SER A 41 -5.89 3.03 11.39
N ILE A 42 -5.91 2.09 10.44
CA ILE A 42 -4.76 1.80 9.58
C ILE A 42 -4.45 3.01 8.68
N ALA A 43 -5.48 3.67 8.14
CA ALA A 43 -5.32 4.75 7.17
C ALA A 43 -4.81 6.07 7.78
N GLU A 44 -5.21 6.38 9.01
CA GLU A 44 -4.92 7.65 9.68
C GLU A 44 -3.66 7.60 10.55
N ASP A 45 -3.12 6.41 10.85
CA ASP A 45 -1.91 6.22 11.63
C ASP A 45 -0.70 5.91 10.73
N HIS A 46 0.39 6.66 10.89
CA HIS A 46 1.57 6.54 10.05
C HIS A 46 2.30 5.20 10.22
N GLU A 47 2.42 4.71 11.45
CA GLU A 47 3.13 3.46 11.75
C GLU A 47 2.33 2.27 11.21
N TYR A 48 1.01 2.27 11.45
CA TYR A 48 0.14 1.23 10.93
C TYR A 48 0.08 1.22 9.41
N MET A 49 -0.05 2.38 8.77
CA MET A 49 -0.02 2.46 7.31
C MET A 49 1.32 1.95 6.75
N THR A 50 2.43 2.31 7.39
CA THR A 50 3.77 1.88 6.95
C THR A 50 3.91 0.36 7.01
N GLU A 51 3.52 -0.26 8.13
CA GLU A 51 3.60 -1.70 8.29
C GLU A 51 2.59 -2.44 7.39
N PHE A 52 1.41 -1.85 7.18
CA PHE A 52 0.41 -2.37 6.25
C PHE A 52 0.92 -2.37 4.80
N ILE A 53 1.53 -1.26 4.34
CA ILE A 53 2.14 -1.18 3.01
C ILE A 53 3.27 -2.19 2.86
N LYS A 54 4.12 -2.35 3.88
CA LYS A 54 5.20 -3.35 3.89
C LYS A 54 4.65 -4.78 3.80
N THR A 55 3.55 -5.04 4.51
CA THR A 55 2.84 -6.33 4.45
C THR A 55 2.29 -6.58 3.05
N MET A 56 1.63 -5.59 2.44
CA MET A 56 1.13 -5.67 1.07
C MET A 56 2.24 -5.87 0.04
N HIS A 57 3.38 -5.18 0.20
CA HIS A 57 4.53 -5.31 -0.70
C HIS A 57 5.06 -6.75 -0.77
N ASN A 58 5.05 -7.44 0.37
CA ASN A 58 5.50 -8.84 0.45
C ASN A 58 4.41 -9.85 0.07
N ASN A 59 3.21 -9.39 -0.29
CA ASN A 59 2.09 -10.22 -0.72
C ASN A 59 1.84 -10.06 -2.23
N GLU A 60 2.11 -11.12 -2.99
CA GLU A 60 1.99 -11.08 -4.46
C GLU A 60 0.58 -10.73 -4.94
N HIS A 61 -0.46 -11.28 -4.30
CA HIS A 61 -1.84 -11.00 -4.68
C HIS A 61 -2.21 -9.53 -4.38
N ALA A 62 -1.78 -8.98 -3.25
CA ALA A 62 -1.98 -7.57 -2.93
C ALA A 62 -1.25 -6.66 -3.92
N MET A 63 -0.01 -7.01 -4.28
CA MET A 63 0.74 -6.31 -5.33
C MET A 63 0.02 -6.34 -6.68
N GLN A 64 -0.52 -7.49 -7.08
CA GLN A 64 -1.32 -7.60 -8.30
C GLN A 64 -2.58 -6.71 -8.25
N MET A 65 -3.28 -6.68 -7.11
CA MET A 65 -4.44 -5.78 -6.95
C MET A 65 -4.04 -4.31 -7.05
N MET A 66 -2.93 -3.90 -6.44
CA MET A 66 -2.43 -2.51 -6.54
C MET A 66 -2.01 -2.16 -7.98
N MET A 67 -1.35 -3.08 -8.68
CA MET A 67 -0.91 -2.87 -10.07
C MET A 67 -2.07 -2.78 -11.06
N HIS A 68 -3.21 -3.43 -10.79
CA HIS A 68 -4.39 -3.35 -11.67
C HIS A 68 -5.47 -2.41 -11.11
N ASN A 69 -5.12 -1.56 -10.15
CA ASN A 69 -6.06 -0.59 -9.60
C ASN A 69 -6.09 0.67 -10.48
N ASP A 70 -7.15 0.82 -11.26
CA ASP A 70 -7.34 1.95 -12.18
C ASP A 70 -7.31 3.30 -11.47
N MET A 71 -7.87 3.40 -10.26
CA MET A 71 -7.89 4.66 -9.50
C MET A 71 -6.47 5.08 -9.12
N MET A 72 -5.65 4.14 -8.65
CA MET A 72 -4.25 4.38 -8.30
C MET A 72 -3.43 4.76 -9.53
N MET A 73 -3.61 4.03 -10.64
CA MET A 73 -2.94 4.35 -11.91
C MET A 73 -3.32 5.73 -12.43
N ASN A 74 -4.61 6.06 -12.44
CA ASN A 74 -5.11 7.36 -12.89
C ASN A 74 -4.59 8.50 -12.02
N ASN A 75 -4.54 8.31 -10.70
CA ASN A 75 -3.96 9.31 -9.80
C ASN A 75 -2.47 9.51 -10.05
N MET A 76 -1.72 8.44 -10.30
CA MET A 76 -0.30 8.52 -10.61
C MET A 76 -0.05 9.23 -11.96
N MET A 77 -0.82 8.90 -13.00
CA MET A 77 -0.68 9.53 -14.32
C MET A 77 -1.19 10.97 -14.35
N GLY A 78 -2.26 11.27 -13.61
CA GLY A 78 -2.82 12.62 -13.50
C GLY A 78 -1.98 13.56 -12.63
N ASN A 79 -1.13 13.03 -11.75
CA ASN A 79 -0.26 13.83 -10.91
C ASN A 79 0.95 14.34 -11.70
N LYS A 80 0.86 15.61 -12.12
CA LYS A 80 1.92 16.30 -12.87
C LYS A 80 3.27 16.27 -12.18
N ASN A 81 3.33 16.34 -10.86
CA ASN A 81 4.61 16.33 -10.13
C ASN A 81 5.29 14.97 -10.23
N ILE A 82 4.53 13.89 -10.07
CA ILE A 82 5.05 12.52 -10.24
C ILE A 82 5.48 12.33 -11.69
N MET A 83 4.66 12.74 -12.65
CA MET A 83 5.01 12.66 -14.07
C MET A 83 6.26 13.47 -14.42
N HIS A 84 6.41 14.68 -13.87
CA HIS A 84 7.62 15.48 -14.02
C HIS A 84 8.86 14.79 -13.43
N GLN A 85 8.75 14.17 -12.25
CA GLN A 85 9.85 13.41 -11.66
C GLN A 85 10.26 12.22 -12.53
N ILE A 86 9.29 11.49 -13.08
CA ILE A 86 9.55 10.39 -14.00
C ILE A 86 10.21 10.91 -15.28
N MET A 87 9.70 12.00 -15.86
CA MET A 87 10.21 12.59 -17.10
C MET A 87 11.57 13.27 -16.97
N ASN A 88 11.94 13.72 -15.77
CA ASN A 88 13.26 14.32 -15.53
C ASN A 88 14.32 13.26 -15.25
N ASP A 89 13.93 12.03 -14.95
CA ASP A 89 14.85 10.91 -14.76
C ASP A 89 15.09 10.16 -16.07
N SER A 90 16.16 10.54 -16.76
CA SER A 90 16.56 9.92 -18.03
C SER A 90 16.79 8.40 -17.95
N ILE A 91 17.14 7.86 -16.77
CA ILE A 91 17.32 6.41 -16.59
C ILE A 91 15.95 5.74 -16.57
N LYS A 92 14.98 6.30 -15.83
CA LYS A 92 13.61 5.77 -15.80
C LYS A 92 12.96 5.79 -17.18
N ILE A 93 13.08 6.89 -17.91
CA ILE A 93 12.53 6.97 -19.27
C ILE A 93 13.20 5.94 -20.19
N ARG A 94 14.54 5.78 -20.11
CA ARG A 94 15.26 4.79 -20.91
C ARG A 94 14.75 3.38 -20.63
N ASN A 95 14.58 3.02 -19.36
CA ASN A 95 14.06 1.71 -18.96
C ASN A 95 12.63 1.50 -19.47
N MET A 96 11.78 2.53 -19.40
CA MET A 96 10.42 2.47 -19.96
C MET A 96 10.43 2.21 -21.47
N LEU A 97 11.26 2.94 -22.23
CA LEU A 97 11.38 2.73 -23.67
C LEU A 97 11.88 1.33 -24.02
N GLN A 98 12.84 0.79 -23.24
CA GLN A 98 13.32 -0.58 -23.43
C GLN A 98 12.22 -1.62 -23.19
N ILE A 99 11.41 -1.46 -22.13
CA ILE A 99 10.27 -2.33 -21.86
C ILE A 99 9.24 -2.25 -22.99
N MET A 100 8.94 -1.04 -23.48
CA MET A 100 8.01 -0.85 -24.60
C MET A 100 8.50 -1.55 -25.87
N HIS A 101 9.80 -1.47 -26.16
CA HIS A 101 10.40 -2.19 -27.28
C HIS A 101 10.34 -3.72 -27.09
N GLN A 102 10.66 -4.23 -25.90
CA GLN A 102 10.57 -5.66 -25.59
C GLN A 102 9.14 -6.19 -25.72
N LYS A 103 8.14 -5.36 -25.40
CA LYS A 103 6.72 -5.67 -25.58
C LYS A 103 6.21 -5.45 -27.01
N GLY A 104 7.08 -5.06 -27.95
CA GLY A 104 6.72 -4.83 -29.35
C GLY A 104 5.86 -3.58 -29.59
N ILE A 105 5.78 -2.67 -28.62
CA ILE A 105 4.97 -1.44 -28.72
C ILE A 105 5.68 -0.40 -29.59
N ILE A 106 7.01 -0.35 -29.56
CA ILE A 106 7.82 0.56 -30.37
C ILE A 106 8.86 -0.23 -31.16
N SER A 107 9.17 0.22 -32.38
CA SER A 107 10.21 -0.37 -33.22
C SER A 107 11.60 -0.06 -32.69
N ASN A 108 12.59 -0.89 -33.06
CA ASN A 108 13.99 -0.61 -32.74
C ASN A 108 14.44 0.75 -33.30
N GLU A 109 13.98 1.13 -34.49
CA GLU A 109 14.27 2.45 -35.08
C GLU A 109 13.72 3.59 -34.24
N CYS A 110 12.48 3.46 -33.74
CA CYS A 110 11.86 4.42 -32.84
C CYS A 110 12.65 4.52 -31.52
N LEU A 111 13.01 3.38 -30.93
CA LEU A 111 13.83 3.32 -29.71
C LEU A 111 15.17 4.05 -29.89
N GLN A 112 15.90 3.75 -30.96
CA GLN A 112 17.21 4.35 -31.24
C GLN A 112 17.10 5.87 -31.47
N SER A 113 16.09 6.31 -32.21
CA SER A 113 15.81 7.74 -32.42
C SER A 113 15.53 8.46 -31.09
N CYS A 114 14.68 7.88 -30.24
CA CYS A 114 14.37 8.43 -28.91
C CYS A 114 15.61 8.49 -28.00
N MET A 115 16.42 7.41 -27.97
CA MET A 115 17.64 7.35 -27.15
C MET A 115 18.70 8.38 -27.59
N LYS A 116 18.83 8.61 -28.90
CA LYS A 116 19.74 9.62 -29.46
C LYS A 116 19.36 11.03 -28.99
N ASN A 117 18.08 11.39 -29.09
CA ASN A 117 17.57 12.70 -28.70
C ASN A 117 17.68 12.97 -27.18
N MET A 118 17.64 11.93 -26.35
CA MET A 118 17.86 12.08 -24.91
C MET A 118 19.33 12.31 -24.54
N SER A 119 20.26 11.77 -25.33
CA SER A 119 21.69 11.89 -25.07
C SER A 119 22.23 13.27 -25.46
N THR A 120 21.60 13.94 -26.44
CA THR A 120 22.00 15.28 -26.88
C THR A 120 21.53 16.40 -25.92
N LYS A 121 20.49 16.16 -25.11
CA LYS A 121 19.96 17.16 -24.17
C LYS A 121 20.89 17.48 -22.98
N LYS A 122 21.84 16.59 -22.63
CA LYS A 122 22.85 16.88 -21.58
C LYS A 122 23.95 17.85 -22.04
N ILE A 123 24.10 18.10 -23.34
CA ILE A 123 25.17 18.95 -23.89
C ILE A 123 24.78 20.44 -23.88
N SER A 124 23.49 20.77 -23.70
CA SER A 124 23.01 22.17 -23.74
C SER A 124 23.02 22.90 -22.39
N ASP A 125 23.14 22.19 -21.26
CA ASP A 125 23.03 22.82 -19.93
C ASP A 125 24.40 23.19 -19.30
N ASP A 126 25.52 22.78 -19.91
CA ASP A 126 26.89 23.16 -19.49
C ASP A 126 27.44 24.39 -20.25
N LYS A 127 26.60 25.09 -21.02
CA LYS A 127 26.96 26.35 -21.69
C LYS A 127 25.99 27.49 -21.34
N LYS A 128 25.88 27.85 -20.07
CA LYS A 128 25.45 29.20 -19.67
C LYS A 128 26.05 29.62 -18.34
#